data_AF-A0A1H8TWL2-F1
#
_entry.id   AF-A0A1H8TWL2-F1
#
_cell.length_a   1.000
_cell.length_b   1.000
_cell.length_c   1.000
_cell.angle_alpha   90.00
_cell.angle_beta   90.00
_cell.angle_gamma   90.00
#
_symmetry.space_group_name_H-M   'P 1'
#
loop_
_entity.id
_entity.type
_entity.pdbx_description
1 polymer ?
#
loop_
_entity_poly.entity_id
_entity_poly.type
_entity_poly.pdbx_seq_one_letter_code
_entity_poly.pdbx_strand_id
1 'polypeptide(L)'
;MKVTSPPPPFELPGFEISDWALLGALLIVTVVGSSQMSLLVIDGAGSITAAWLGNAWALFYDQVTGRAVSTLLAFGPAWALSGWVDLPANVFVGVAHVLNFAVPLVFWLALRAIEPQRIFSRLYLAVALVLVFFTSELIPAMGLWMIWLAVLDHPQRSRPAKAIATIVIAPLVVLTHPAIAITSIVFAIGGLALRLLGRPFPRHLAIASAAMGVLVTAGYFATSALWPATNPSLAGQLQGGQYNYVDPLWMLGTFGFFPMLAVFWLLLLAPGLDGTAARWRLSRTALVILAVIGLWFALNGTNILTWIFARSTAPVALALALCLALASPAATWLQAARRPLLIFAAIMATAAVSYGVDLFLFGRASDARLAPLIAAGGPAPNIAPMGPPSPPPTQRPLPVVFKWLAAPDYVRDIINPYYGGERMTFAFYSFFRSDRRAVLYKPLDKKREWVPFMCTATDDALKRPRDAIDVRMLRFIREQYCV
;
A
#
# COMPACT_ATOMS: atom_id res chain seq x y z
N MET A 1 -10.14 13.94 49.76
CA MET A 1 -10.43 12.76 48.93
C MET A 1 -10.32 13.17 47.47
N LYS A 2 -9.39 12.60 46.69
CA LYS A 2 -9.39 12.76 45.23
C LYS A 2 -10.56 11.93 44.70
N VAL A 3 -11.58 12.57 44.17
CA VAL A 3 -12.65 11.91 43.44
C VAL A 3 -12.03 11.38 42.14
N THR A 4 -11.66 10.11 42.13
CA THR A 4 -11.34 9.39 40.91
C THR A 4 -12.66 9.09 40.22
N SER A 5 -12.98 9.88 39.19
CA SER A 5 -14.04 9.52 38.25
C SER A 5 -13.79 8.09 37.75
N PRO A 6 -14.82 7.24 37.64
CA PRO A 6 -14.66 5.91 37.05
C PRO A 6 -14.06 6.05 35.65
N PRO A 7 -13.16 5.14 35.24
CA PRO A 7 -12.62 5.15 33.89
C PRO A 7 -13.79 5.10 32.89
N PRO A 8 -13.72 5.86 31.77
CA PRO A 8 -14.76 5.83 30.77
C PRO A 8 -14.99 4.39 30.29
N PRO A 9 -16.22 4.01 29.93
CA PRO A 9 -16.64 2.62 29.71
C PRO A 9 -15.93 1.87 28.57
N PHE A 10 -14.95 2.49 27.90
CA PHE A 10 -14.21 1.94 26.77
C PHE A 10 -12.71 1.69 27.05
N GLU A 11 -12.23 1.94 28.27
CA GLU A 11 -10.82 1.67 28.65
C GLU A 11 -10.68 0.23 29.16
N LEU A 12 -10.63 -0.75 28.24
CA LEU A 12 -10.10 -2.08 28.56
C LEU A 12 -8.62 -1.94 28.97
N PRO A 13 -8.12 -2.70 29.95
CA PRO A 13 -6.71 -2.64 30.35
C PRO A 13 -5.78 -2.77 29.15
N GLY A 14 -5.03 -1.70 28.85
CA GLY A 14 -4.10 -1.64 27.74
C GLY A 14 -4.66 -1.06 26.42
N PHE A 15 -5.93 -0.69 26.32
CA PHE A 15 -6.51 -0.03 25.14
C PHE A 15 -6.97 1.40 25.45
N GLU A 16 -6.45 2.37 24.69
CA GLU A 16 -6.92 3.76 24.78
C GLU A 16 -7.89 4.10 23.64
N ILE A 17 -8.64 5.19 23.81
CA ILE A 17 -9.63 5.65 22.81
C ILE A 17 -9.05 5.81 21.39
N SER A 18 -7.76 6.20 21.26
CA SER A 18 -7.09 6.31 19.97
C SER A 18 -6.91 4.96 19.29
N ASP A 19 -6.68 3.88 20.06
CA ASP A 19 -6.59 2.53 19.53
C ASP A 19 -7.94 2.09 18.97
N TRP A 20 -9.02 2.33 19.73
CA TRP A 20 -10.38 2.04 19.29
C TRP A 20 -10.78 2.82 18.04
N ALA A 21 -10.40 4.09 17.95
CA ALA A 21 -10.70 4.91 16.78
C ALA A 21 -9.97 4.41 15.52
N LEU A 22 -8.68 4.08 15.64
CA LEU A 22 -7.92 3.54 14.50
C LEU A 22 -8.44 2.16 14.08
N LEU A 23 -8.80 1.29 15.03
CA LEU A 23 -9.42 -0.01 14.75
C LEU A 23 -10.82 0.13 14.16
N GLY A 24 -11.62 1.08 14.66
CA GLY A 24 -12.94 1.39 14.10
C GLY A 24 -12.84 1.88 12.66
N ALA A 25 -11.87 2.76 12.38
CA ALA A 25 -11.57 3.20 11.01
C ALA A 25 -11.13 2.01 10.14
N LEU A 26 -10.27 1.12 10.65
CA LEU A 26 -9.86 -0.09 9.92
C LEU A 26 -11.06 -0.99 9.60
N LEU A 27 -11.97 -1.17 10.55
CA LEU A 27 -13.19 -1.96 10.35
C LEU A 27 -14.07 -1.34 9.26
N ILE A 28 -14.31 -0.03 9.31
CA ILE A 28 -15.08 0.68 8.28
C ILE A 28 -14.42 0.52 6.91
N VAL A 29 -13.10 0.76 6.84
CA VAL A 29 -12.32 0.60 5.61
C VAL A 29 -12.40 -0.84 5.08
N THR A 30 -12.32 -1.83 5.97
CA THR A 30 -12.40 -3.25 5.59
C THR A 30 -13.78 -3.60 5.05
N VAL A 31 -14.85 -3.17 5.72
CA VAL A 31 -16.23 -3.45 5.30
C VAL A 31 -16.54 -2.76 3.98
N VAL A 32 -16.21 -1.47 3.85
CA VAL A 32 -16.44 -0.70 2.63
C VAL A 32 -15.58 -1.26 1.49
N GLY A 33 -14.29 -1.44 1.72
CA GLY A 33 -13.35 -1.93 0.72
C GLY A 33 -13.66 -3.34 0.23
N SER A 34 -14.12 -4.24 1.11
CA SER A 34 -14.49 -5.60 0.75
C SER A 34 -15.86 -5.68 0.07
N SER A 35 -16.86 -4.94 0.56
CA SER A 35 -18.22 -4.97 -0.02
C SER A 35 -18.27 -4.41 -1.44
N GLN A 36 -17.39 -3.47 -1.78
CA GLN A 36 -17.32 -2.86 -3.11
C GLN A 36 -16.19 -3.39 -4.00
N MET A 37 -15.51 -4.47 -3.59
CA MET A 37 -14.40 -5.07 -4.33
C MET A 37 -13.31 -4.05 -4.73
N SER A 38 -12.95 -3.17 -3.80
CA SER A 38 -12.05 -2.02 -4.04
C SER A 38 -10.69 -2.38 -4.63
N LEU A 39 -10.15 -3.57 -4.33
CA LEU A 39 -8.87 -4.01 -4.85
C LEU A 39 -8.96 -4.41 -6.33
N LEU A 40 -10.16 -4.64 -6.88
CA LEU A 40 -10.36 -4.94 -8.30
C LEU A 40 -10.31 -3.69 -9.21
N VAL A 41 -10.14 -2.49 -8.66
CA VAL A 41 -10.19 -1.23 -9.44
C VAL A 41 -8.80 -0.74 -9.85
N ILE A 42 -7.70 -1.40 -9.44
CA ILE A 42 -6.32 -1.14 -9.92
C ILE A 42 -5.44 -2.42 -9.92
N ASP A 43 -4.19 -2.35 -9.46
CA ASP A 43 -3.15 -3.40 -9.47
C ASP A 43 -3.61 -4.66 -8.74
N GLY A 44 -4.43 -4.49 -7.70
CA GLY A 44 -5.02 -5.58 -6.94
C GLY A 44 -5.85 -6.52 -7.80
N ALA A 45 -6.43 -6.07 -8.92
CA ALA A 45 -7.15 -6.93 -9.84
C ALA A 45 -6.21 -7.95 -10.49
N GLY A 46 -5.02 -7.51 -10.90
CA GLY A 46 -3.98 -8.40 -11.44
C GLY A 46 -3.50 -9.40 -10.39
N SER A 47 -3.19 -8.93 -9.17
CA SER A 47 -2.72 -9.80 -8.08
C SER A 47 -3.79 -10.80 -7.63
N ILE A 48 -5.04 -10.38 -7.48
CA ILE A 48 -6.17 -11.25 -7.13
C ILE A 48 -6.43 -12.25 -8.26
N THR A 49 -6.35 -11.84 -9.53
CA THR A 49 -6.48 -12.78 -10.66
C THR A 49 -5.36 -13.81 -10.63
N ALA A 50 -4.12 -13.39 -10.38
CA ALA A 50 -2.97 -14.29 -10.34
C ALA A 50 -3.08 -15.30 -9.18
N ALA A 51 -3.49 -14.82 -8.00
CA ALA A 51 -3.75 -15.64 -6.84
C ALA A 51 -4.92 -16.60 -7.07
N TRP A 52 -6.01 -16.13 -7.68
CA TRP A 52 -7.19 -16.94 -8.00
C TRP A 52 -6.83 -18.07 -8.94
N LEU A 53 -6.14 -17.79 -10.05
CA LEU A 53 -5.64 -18.78 -11.02
C LEU A 53 -4.57 -19.71 -10.43
N GLY A 54 -4.10 -19.42 -9.23
CA GLY A 54 -3.29 -20.23 -8.32
C GLY A 54 -2.09 -20.98 -8.89
N ASN A 55 -1.60 -20.53 -10.05
CA ASN A 55 -0.32 -20.90 -10.63
C ASN A 55 0.27 -19.78 -11.49
N ALA A 56 -0.38 -18.60 -11.51
CA ALA A 56 0.19 -17.39 -12.08
C ALA A 56 1.13 -16.67 -11.09
N TRP A 57 1.53 -17.33 -10.01
CA TRP A 57 2.57 -16.85 -9.11
C TRP A 57 3.94 -16.80 -9.78
N ALA A 58 4.29 -17.80 -10.60
CA ALA A 58 5.47 -17.72 -11.47
C ALA A 58 5.35 -16.49 -12.39
N LEU A 59 4.17 -16.31 -12.99
CA LEU A 59 3.85 -15.14 -13.80
C LEU A 59 4.00 -13.79 -13.06
N PHE A 60 3.80 -13.73 -11.74
CA PHE A 60 4.06 -12.54 -10.93
C PHE A 60 5.54 -12.43 -10.48
N TYR A 61 6.16 -13.52 -10.02
CA TYR A 61 7.52 -13.53 -9.48
C TYR A 61 8.62 -13.44 -10.54
N ASP A 62 8.40 -14.00 -11.73
CA ASP A 62 9.33 -13.90 -12.85
C ASP A 62 9.41 -12.46 -13.39
N GLN A 63 8.45 -11.61 -13.01
CA GLN A 63 8.38 -10.22 -13.40
C GLN A 63 8.79 -9.27 -12.28
N VAL A 64 8.44 -9.57 -11.02
CA VAL A 64 8.60 -8.67 -9.88
C VAL A 64 9.12 -9.41 -8.63
N THR A 65 10.20 -10.17 -8.77
CA THR A 65 10.80 -10.95 -7.66
C THR A 65 11.07 -10.12 -6.40
N GLY A 66 11.48 -8.86 -6.57
CA GLY A 66 11.75 -7.94 -5.45
C GLY A 66 10.54 -7.53 -4.61
N ARG A 67 9.32 -8.02 -4.92
CA ARG A 67 8.09 -7.78 -4.13
C ARG A 67 7.41 -9.08 -3.68
N ALA A 68 8.14 -10.20 -3.75
CA ALA A 68 7.57 -11.52 -3.52
C ALA A 68 6.97 -11.67 -2.12
N VAL A 69 7.67 -11.22 -1.08
CA VAL A 69 7.23 -11.37 0.31
C VAL A 69 5.95 -10.59 0.56
N SER A 70 5.86 -9.34 0.10
CA SER A 70 4.65 -8.54 0.31
C SER A 70 3.43 -9.14 -0.38
N THR A 71 3.62 -9.68 -1.58
CA THR A 71 2.52 -10.28 -2.36
C THR A 71 2.07 -11.61 -1.76
N LEU A 72 3.00 -12.43 -1.26
CA LEU A 72 2.70 -13.64 -0.50
C LEU A 72 1.92 -13.32 0.76
N LEU A 73 2.32 -12.30 1.52
CA LEU A 73 1.62 -11.93 2.75
C LEU A 73 0.21 -11.39 2.47
N ALA A 74 0.02 -10.64 1.38
CA ALA A 74 -1.27 -10.05 1.02
C ALA A 74 -2.26 -11.08 0.43
N PHE A 75 -1.83 -11.94 -0.49
CA PHE A 75 -2.73 -12.81 -1.26
C PHE A 75 -2.42 -14.30 -1.16
N GLY A 76 -1.25 -14.67 -0.64
CA GLY A 76 -0.88 -16.07 -0.40
C GLY A 76 -1.87 -16.83 0.48
N PRO A 77 -2.40 -16.25 1.59
CA PRO A 77 -3.42 -16.92 2.39
C PRO A 77 -4.71 -17.23 1.63
N ALA A 78 -5.20 -16.31 0.79
CA ALA A 78 -6.40 -16.54 -0.02
C ALA A 78 -6.18 -17.63 -1.06
N TRP A 79 -5.02 -17.58 -1.74
CA TRP A 79 -4.59 -18.63 -2.66
C TRP A 79 -4.49 -19.99 -1.95
N ALA A 80 -3.82 -20.05 -0.81
CA ALA A 80 -3.68 -21.27 -0.03
C ALA A 80 -5.07 -21.82 0.32
N LEU A 81 -5.99 -21.01 0.83
CA LEU A 81 -7.35 -21.47 1.15
C LEU A 81 -8.09 -22.05 -0.08
N SER A 82 -7.94 -21.42 -1.25
CA SER A 82 -8.56 -21.90 -2.50
C SER A 82 -8.02 -23.25 -2.99
N GLY A 83 -6.80 -23.63 -2.57
CA GLY A 83 -6.25 -24.96 -2.85
C GLY A 83 -6.82 -26.05 -1.96
N TRP A 84 -7.45 -25.68 -0.84
CA TRP A 84 -7.99 -26.62 0.16
C TRP A 84 -9.52 -26.73 0.06
N VAL A 85 -10.18 -25.70 -0.46
CA VAL A 85 -11.63 -25.63 -0.64
C VAL A 85 -11.91 -25.07 -2.02
N ASP A 86 -12.82 -25.70 -2.76
CA ASP A 86 -13.29 -25.19 -4.05
C ASP A 86 -14.17 -23.95 -3.81
N LEU A 87 -13.55 -22.77 -3.89
CA LEU A 87 -14.22 -21.49 -3.67
C LEU A 87 -14.76 -20.94 -4.99
N PRO A 88 -16.08 -20.64 -5.08
CA PRO A 88 -16.62 -19.85 -6.19
C PRO A 88 -15.86 -18.53 -6.34
N ALA A 89 -15.70 -18.03 -7.56
CA ALA A 89 -14.81 -16.90 -7.84
C ALA A 89 -15.21 -15.61 -7.08
N ASN A 90 -16.50 -15.33 -6.95
CA ASN A 90 -17.01 -14.23 -6.13
C ASN A 90 -16.64 -14.39 -4.64
N VAL A 91 -16.69 -15.62 -4.11
CA VAL A 91 -16.29 -15.94 -2.73
C VAL A 91 -14.77 -15.81 -2.59
N PHE A 92 -13.99 -16.30 -3.55
CA PHE A 92 -12.53 -16.14 -3.56
C PHE A 92 -12.14 -14.67 -3.50
N VAL A 93 -12.73 -13.82 -4.35
CA VAL A 93 -12.44 -12.38 -4.38
C VAL A 93 -12.80 -11.74 -3.03
N GLY A 94 -13.97 -12.05 -2.47
CA GLY A 94 -14.38 -11.55 -1.16
C GLY A 94 -13.39 -11.95 -0.05
N VAL A 95 -12.99 -13.23 -0.03
CA VAL A 95 -11.98 -13.74 0.90
C VAL A 95 -10.63 -13.05 0.72
N ALA A 96 -10.17 -12.88 -0.52
CA ALA A 96 -8.90 -12.21 -0.82
C ALA A 96 -8.90 -10.76 -0.34
N HIS A 97 -10.03 -10.05 -0.44
CA HIS A 97 -10.17 -8.72 0.14
C HIS A 97 -10.05 -8.77 1.66
N VAL A 98 -10.87 -9.60 2.32
CA VAL A 98 -10.88 -9.71 3.79
C VAL A 98 -9.48 -10.05 4.32
N LEU A 99 -8.79 -11.01 3.70
CA LEU A 99 -7.45 -11.42 4.11
C LEU A 99 -6.41 -10.31 3.85
N ASN A 100 -6.51 -9.57 2.74
CA ASN A 100 -5.65 -8.41 2.50
C ASN A 100 -5.84 -7.32 3.57
N PHE A 101 -7.08 -7.01 3.94
CA PHE A 101 -7.39 -6.05 5.02
C PHE A 101 -6.99 -6.57 6.41
N ALA A 102 -6.89 -7.89 6.60
CA ALA A 102 -6.39 -8.49 7.83
C ALA A 102 -4.87 -8.33 8.00
N VAL A 103 -4.09 -8.12 6.93
CA VAL A 103 -2.64 -7.95 7.01
C VAL A 103 -2.24 -6.76 7.91
N PRO A 104 -2.78 -5.53 7.73
CA PRO A 104 -2.60 -4.45 8.70
C PRO A 104 -2.89 -4.86 10.14
N LEU A 105 -3.97 -5.61 10.38
CA LEU A 105 -4.34 -6.03 11.73
C LEU A 105 -3.31 -6.99 12.33
N VAL A 106 -2.82 -7.97 11.57
CA VAL A 106 -1.81 -8.94 12.03
C VAL A 106 -0.52 -8.24 12.41
N PHE A 107 -0.01 -7.34 11.56
CA PHE A 107 1.20 -6.57 11.86
C PHE A 107 1.01 -5.63 13.06
N TRP A 108 -0.18 -5.02 13.18
CA TRP A 108 -0.51 -4.18 14.33
C TRP A 108 -0.55 -5.00 15.64
N LEU A 109 -1.16 -6.19 15.62
CA LEU A 109 -1.18 -7.12 16.75
C LEU A 109 0.24 -7.58 17.12
N ALA A 110 1.06 -7.93 16.13
CA ALA A 110 2.44 -8.32 16.34
C ALA A 110 3.26 -7.18 16.98
N LEU A 111 3.12 -5.95 16.48
CA LEU A 111 3.71 -4.76 17.09
C LEU A 111 3.22 -4.59 18.53
N ARG A 112 1.93 -4.75 18.80
CA ARG A 112 1.42 -4.66 20.18
C ARG A 112 1.92 -5.79 21.08
N ALA A 113 2.19 -6.97 20.56
CA ALA A 113 2.73 -8.06 21.36
C ALA A 113 4.17 -7.79 21.82
N ILE A 114 4.94 -7.05 21.03
CA ILE A 114 6.37 -6.82 21.28
C ILE A 114 6.70 -5.42 21.82
N GLU A 115 5.84 -4.45 21.59
CA GLU A 115 6.08 -3.04 21.87
C GLU A 115 5.39 -2.58 23.17
N PRO A 116 6.14 -2.10 24.17
CA PRO A 116 5.57 -1.66 25.44
C PRO A 116 4.84 -0.31 25.35
N GLN A 117 5.27 0.60 24.46
CA GLN A 117 4.90 2.02 24.48
C GLN A 117 3.82 2.43 23.47
N ARG A 118 3.38 1.52 22.59
CA ARG A 118 2.29 1.73 21.61
C ARG A 118 2.50 2.81 20.54
N ILE A 119 3.69 3.41 20.45
CA ILE A 119 4.09 4.36 19.41
C ILE A 119 4.13 3.66 18.04
N PHE A 120 4.88 2.56 17.94
CA PHE A 120 5.10 1.84 16.69
C PHE A 120 3.79 1.28 16.14
N SER A 121 3.01 0.60 16.99
CA SER A 121 1.71 0.04 16.60
C SER A 121 0.74 1.12 16.11
N ARG A 122 0.62 2.26 16.80
CA ARG A 122 -0.29 3.35 16.38
C ARG A 122 0.13 4.02 15.08
N LEU A 123 1.42 4.35 14.94
CA LEU A 123 1.94 4.95 13.71
C LEU A 123 1.79 4.00 12.52
N TYR A 124 2.10 2.71 12.72
CA TYR A 124 1.94 1.70 11.69
C TYR A 124 0.48 1.61 11.22
N LEU A 125 -0.47 1.46 12.14
CA LEU A 125 -1.88 1.31 11.78
C LEU A 125 -2.42 2.58 11.10
N ALA A 126 -2.05 3.77 11.58
CA ALA A 126 -2.48 5.02 10.95
C ALA A 126 -1.99 5.14 9.51
N VAL A 127 -0.72 4.79 9.23
CA VAL A 127 -0.20 4.83 7.86
C VAL A 127 -0.76 3.70 7.00
N ALA A 128 -0.94 2.50 7.56
CA ALA A 128 -1.53 1.37 6.85
C ALA A 128 -2.96 1.68 6.38
N LEU A 129 -3.76 2.38 7.19
CA LEU A 129 -5.11 2.84 6.81
C LEU A 129 -5.12 3.68 5.53
N VAL A 130 -4.13 4.55 5.33
CA VAL A 130 -4.04 5.40 4.13
C VAL A 130 -3.69 4.57 2.90
N LEU A 131 -2.98 3.46 3.08
CA LEU A 131 -2.48 2.64 1.97
C LEU A 131 -3.41 1.48 1.59
N VAL A 132 -4.36 1.09 2.45
CA VAL A 132 -5.04 -0.21 2.33
C VAL A 132 -6.10 -0.29 1.21
N PHE A 133 -6.58 0.85 0.71
CA PHE A 133 -7.43 0.89 -0.50
C PHE A 133 -6.67 0.61 -1.78
N PHE A 134 -5.35 0.55 -1.71
CA PHE A 134 -4.48 0.13 -2.78
C PHE A 134 -3.75 -1.14 -2.34
N THR A 135 -3.52 -2.06 -3.28
CA THR A 135 -2.68 -3.23 -3.03
C THR A 135 -1.23 -2.77 -2.87
N SER A 136 -0.90 -2.35 -1.65
CA SER A 136 0.37 -1.70 -1.38
C SER A 136 1.32 -2.70 -0.75
N GLU A 137 2.34 -3.09 -1.51
CA GLU A 137 3.42 -3.92 -0.99
C GLU A 137 4.16 -3.23 0.17
N LEU A 138 3.95 -1.92 0.34
CA LEU A 138 4.45 -1.13 1.46
C LEU A 138 3.81 -1.48 2.79
N ILE A 139 2.57 -1.98 2.83
CA ILE A 139 1.93 -2.34 4.11
C ILE A 139 2.74 -3.44 4.81
N PRO A 140 2.99 -4.61 4.18
CA PRO A 140 3.89 -5.61 4.75
C PRO A 140 5.32 -5.09 4.97
N ALA A 141 5.84 -4.29 4.03
CA ALA A 141 7.21 -3.78 4.10
C ALA A 141 7.45 -2.91 5.34
N MET A 142 6.56 -1.94 5.57
CA MET A 142 6.60 -1.07 6.75
C MET A 142 6.28 -1.85 8.03
N GLY A 143 5.37 -2.83 7.98
CA GLY A 143 5.07 -3.68 9.12
C GLY A 143 6.30 -4.45 9.60
N LEU A 144 7.02 -5.12 8.69
CA LEU A 144 8.26 -5.82 8.99
C LEU A 144 9.35 -4.87 9.49
N TRP A 145 9.53 -3.72 8.82
CA TRP A 145 10.50 -2.70 9.22
C TRP A 145 10.22 -2.14 10.64
N MET A 146 8.96 -1.84 10.95
CA MET A 146 8.52 -1.35 12.25
C MET A 146 8.70 -2.42 13.34
N ILE A 147 8.36 -3.69 13.06
CA ILE A 147 8.58 -4.81 13.99
C ILE A 147 10.06 -4.93 14.32
N TRP A 148 10.92 -4.92 13.29
CA TRP A 148 12.36 -5.01 13.47
C TRP A 148 12.89 -3.85 14.33
N LEU A 149 12.52 -2.60 14.03
CA LEU A 149 12.93 -1.46 14.84
C LEU A 149 12.40 -1.53 16.28
N ALA A 150 11.15 -1.96 16.50
CA ALA A 150 10.58 -2.11 17.83
C ALA A 150 11.34 -3.15 18.67
N VAL A 151 11.76 -4.27 18.06
CA VAL A 151 12.61 -5.27 18.75
C VAL A 151 13.97 -4.68 19.11
N LEU A 152 14.58 -3.90 18.21
CA LEU A 152 15.87 -3.27 18.47
C LEU A 152 15.80 -2.20 19.57
N ASP A 153 14.72 -1.41 19.60
CA ASP A 153 14.50 -0.35 20.59
C ASP A 153 14.22 -0.92 22.00
N HIS A 154 13.64 -2.13 22.08
CA HIS A 154 13.22 -2.70 23.36
C HIS A 154 14.41 -2.88 24.33
N PRO A 155 14.37 -2.25 25.53
CA PRO A 155 15.52 -2.23 26.43
C PRO A 155 15.79 -3.59 27.07
N GLN A 156 14.75 -4.37 27.35
CA GLN A 156 14.87 -5.68 28.02
C GLN A 156 15.17 -6.86 27.07
N ARG A 157 15.22 -6.64 25.74
CA ARG A 157 15.49 -7.72 24.80
C ARG A 157 16.99 -8.02 24.75
N SER A 158 17.35 -9.30 24.81
CA SER A 158 18.74 -9.75 24.78
C SER A 158 19.40 -9.45 23.42
N ARG A 159 20.74 -9.32 23.39
CA ARG A 159 21.50 -9.14 22.15
C ARG A 159 21.25 -10.27 21.13
N PRO A 160 21.21 -11.56 21.51
CA PRO A 160 20.86 -12.63 20.58
C PRO A 160 19.49 -12.47 19.95
N ALA A 161 18.46 -12.08 20.73
CA ALA A 161 17.12 -11.86 20.19
C ALA A 161 17.09 -10.74 19.13
N LYS A 162 17.83 -9.64 19.37
CA LYS A 162 17.99 -8.54 18.41
C LYS A 162 18.73 -8.97 17.14
N ALA A 163 19.76 -9.81 17.29
CA ALA A 163 20.51 -10.36 16.16
C ALA A 163 19.63 -11.31 15.31
N ILE A 164 18.93 -12.25 15.94
CA ILE A 164 18.01 -13.17 15.26
C ILE A 164 16.92 -12.39 14.51
N ALA A 165 16.30 -11.40 15.16
CA ALA A 165 15.28 -10.56 14.51
C ALA A 165 15.84 -9.86 13.28
N THR A 166 17.08 -9.35 13.34
CA THR A 166 17.73 -8.72 12.19
C THR A 166 18.02 -9.73 11.07
N ILE A 167 18.60 -10.88 11.40
CA ILE A 167 18.95 -11.93 10.42
C ILE A 167 17.70 -12.45 9.70
N VAL A 168 16.58 -12.57 10.40
CA VAL A 168 15.31 -13.05 9.82
C VAL A 168 14.59 -11.96 9.04
N ILE A 169 14.45 -10.75 9.60
CA ILE A 169 13.62 -9.71 8.98
C ILE A 169 14.33 -9.04 7.81
N ALA A 170 15.65 -8.87 7.85
CA ALA A 170 16.35 -8.14 6.80
C ALA A 170 16.20 -8.78 5.39
N PRO A 171 16.34 -10.11 5.22
CA PRO A 171 16.05 -10.78 3.96
C PRO A 171 14.58 -10.61 3.52
N LEU A 172 13.64 -10.64 4.46
CA LEU A 172 12.22 -10.45 4.14
C LEU A 172 11.96 -9.02 3.62
N VAL A 173 12.55 -8.02 4.27
CA VAL A 173 12.41 -6.61 3.86
C VAL A 173 12.99 -6.36 2.47
N VAL A 174 14.12 -6.99 2.12
CA VAL A 174 14.71 -6.91 0.76
C VAL A 174 13.69 -7.31 -0.32
N LEU A 175 12.84 -8.30 -0.04
CA LEU A 175 11.86 -8.84 -0.98
C LEU A 175 10.44 -8.25 -0.81
N THR A 176 10.32 -7.11 -0.12
CA THR A 176 9.03 -6.43 0.07
C THR A 176 8.87 -5.23 -0.87
N HIS A 177 9.65 -4.17 -0.66
CA HIS A 177 9.62 -2.97 -1.48
C HIS A 177 10.91 -2.14 -1.33
N PRO A 178 11.52 -1.64 -2.43
CA PRO A 178 12.76 -0.86 -2.35
C PRO A 178 12.60 0.48 -1.62
N ALA A 179 11.39 1.04 -1.54
CA ALA A 179 11.13 2.27 -0.77
C ALA A 179 11.51 2.16 0.73
N ILE A 180 11.63 0.95 1.28
CA ILE A 180 12.14 0.78 2.65
C ILE A 180 13.60 1.19 2.78
N ALA A 181 14.39 1.14 1.71
CA ALA A 181 15.74 1.69 1.73
C ALA A 181 15.74 3.19 2.06
N ILE A 182 14.92 3.97 1.32
CA ILE A 182 14.74 5.41 1.57
C ILE A 182 14.15 5.66 2.94
N THR A 183 13.13 4.90 3.32
CA THR A 183 12.50 5.00 4.66
C THR A 183 13.56 4.89 5.75
N SER A 184 14.46 3.91 5.61
CA SER A 184 15.54 3.67 6.56
C SER A 184 16.59 4.78 6.55
N ILE A 185 16.94 5.31 5.37
CA ILE A 185 17.89 6.43 5.22
C ILE A 185 17.30 7.72 5.81
N VAL A 186 16.05 8.05 5.52
CA VAL A 186 15.35 9.22 6.08
C VAL A 186 15.26 9.10 7.60
N PHE A 187 14.93 7.91 8.12
CA PHE A 187 14.92 7.67 9.56
C PHE A 187 16.30 7.88 10.19
N ALA A 188 17.36 7.37 9.55
CA ALA A 188 18.73 7.54 10.03
C ALA A 188 19.17 9.01 10.02
N ILE A 189 18.90 9.75 8.93
CA ILE A 189 19.23 11.17 8.80
C ILE A 189 18.43 12.00 9.81
N GLY A 190 17.12 11.77 9.91
CA GLY A 190 16.25 12.47 10.86
C GLY A 190 16.69 12.24 12.30
N GLY A 191 17.02 11.00 12.66
CA GLY A 191 17.58 10.65 13.96
C GLY A 191 18.91 11.34 14.25
N LEU A 192 19.83 11.37 13.27
CA LEU A 192 21.11 12.07 13.40
C LEU A 192 20.93 13.59 13.56
N ALA A 193 20.06 14.20 12.75
CA ALA A 193 19.73 15.62 12.82
C ALA A 193 19.14 15.99 14.19
N LEU A 194 18.21 15.19 14.72
CA LEU A 194 17.65 15.40 16.05
C LEU A 194 18.73 15.38 17.13
N ARG A 195 19.73 14.49 17.04
CA ARG A 195 20.88 14.49 17.97
C ARG A 195 21.76 15.71 17.83
N LEU A 196 22.05 16.15 16.60
CA LEU A 196 22.81 17.37 16.34
C LEU A 196 22.10 18.61 16.92
N LEU A 197 20.78 18.59 16.95
CA LEU A 197 19.93 19.60 17.58
C LEU A 197 19.75 19.40 19.10
N GLY A 198 20.53 18.53 19.73
CA GLY A 198 20.51 18.29 21.18
C GLY A 198 19.30 17.51 21.70
N ARG A 199 18.55 16.82 20.81
CA ARG A 199 17.41 15.99 21.21
C ARG A 199 17.85 14.55 21.53
N PRO A 200 17.25 13.92 22.55
CA PRO A 200 17.58 12.54 22.88
C PRO A 200 17.11 11.63 21.74
N PHE A 201 17.99 10.82 21.17
CA PHE A 201 17.61 9.84 20.15
C PHE A 201 18.54 8.63 20.21
N PRO A 202 18.01 7.39 20.10
CA PRO A 202 18.82 6.17 20.15
C PRO A 202 19.75 6.02 18.94
N ARG A 203 21.04 6.36 19.12
CA ARG A 203 22.07 6.28 18.06
C ARG A 203 22.11 4.92 17.36
N HIS A 204 21.96 3.84 18.13
CA HIS A 204 22.04 2.49 17.60
C HIS A 204 20.93 2.19 16.59
N LEU A 205 19.73 2.77 16.75
CA LEU A 205 18.65 2.62 15.77
C LEU A 205 18.95 3.39 14.48
N ALA A 206 19.50 4.61 14.57
CA ALA A 206 19.90 5.35 13.37
C ALA A 206 20.96 4.59 12.56
N ILE A 207 21.98 4.03 13.23
CA ILE A 207 23.03 3.24 12.58
C ILE A 207 22.45 1.96 11.97
N ALA A 208 21.65 1.21 12.74
CA ALA A 208 21.02 -0.01 12.27
C ALA A 208 20.12 0.26 11.05
N SER A 209 19.34 1.35 11.08
CA SER A 209 18.48 1.76 9.97
C SER A 209 19.30 2.17 8.74
N ALA A 210 20.40 2.92 8.90
CA ALA A 210 21.30 3.21 7.78
C ALA A 210 21.86 1.91 7.15
N ALA A 211 22.26 0.94 7.97
CA ALA A 211 22.74 -0.36 7.50
C ALA A 211 21.64 -1.16 6.79
N MET A 212 20.41 -1.16 7.31
CA MET A 212 19.25 -1.75 6.63
C MET A 212 18.98 -1.05 5.28
N GLY A 213 19.11 0.27 5.22
CA GLY A 213 18.97 1.03 3.97
C GLY A 213 19.96 0.58 2.90
N VAL A 214 21.23 0.40 3.28
CA VAL A 214 22.27 -0.15 2.40
C VAL A 214 21.95 -1.59 2.01
N LEU A 215 21.56 -2.44 2.96
CA LEU A 215 21.24 -3.85 2.69
C LEU A 215 20.05 -3.99 1.74
N VAL A 216 18.97 -3.25 1.94
CA VAL A 216 17.79 -3.27 1.07
C VAL A 216 18.15 -2.78 -0.33
N THR A 217 18.98 -1.73 -0.42
CA THR A 217 19.50 -1.23 -1.70
C THR A 217 20.33 -2.29 -2.42
N ALA A 218 21.31 -2.87 -1.73
CA ALA A 218 22.18 -3.92 -2.27
C ALA A 218 21.39 -5.17 -2.66
N GLY A 219 20.44 -5.59 -1.81
CA GLY A 219 19.54 -6.71 -2.06
C GLY A 219 18.67 -6.46 -3.27
N TYR A 220 18.12 -5.26 -3.43
CA TYR A 220 17.36 -4.88 -4.62
C TYR A 220 18.21 -4.98 -5.90
N PHE A 221 19.43 -4.42 -5.89
CA PHE A 221 20.35 -4.53 -7.02
C PHE A 221 20.74 -5.98 -7.32
N ALA A 222 21.01 -6.78 -6.27
CA ALA A 222 21.30 -8.20 -6.41
C ALA A 222 20.11 -8.96 -7.01
N THR A 223 18.88 -8.70 -6.54
CA THR A 223 17.68 -9.31 -7.12
C THR A 223 17.50 -8.90 -8.58
N SER A 224 17.70 -7.63 -8.90
CA SER A 224 17.60 -7.13 -10.28
C SER A 224 18.66 -7.74 -11.21
N ALA A 225 19.86 -8.01 -10.71
CA ALA A 225 20.95 -8.60 -11.47
C ALA A 225 20.82 -10.12 -11.64
N LEU A 226 20.41 -10.83 -10.58
CA LEU A 226 20.30 -12.30 -10.57
C LEU A 226 18.99 -12.79 -11.19
N TRP A 227 17.92 -12.01 -11.05
CA TRP A 227 16.59 -12.31 -11.58
C TRP A 227 16.05 -11.08 -12.33
N PRO A 228 16.64 -10.74 -13.49
CA PRO A 228 16.18 -9.62 -14.28
C PRO A 228 14.72 -9.82 -14.72
N ALA A 229 14.00 -8.71 -14.90
CA ALA A 229 12.64 -8.75 -15.41
C ALA A 229 12.61 -9.46 -16.77
N THR A 230 11.92 -10.59 -16.83
CA THR A 230 11.79 -11.41 -18.04
C THR A 230 10.82 -10.80 -19.05
N ASN A 231 9.90 -9.95 -18.58
CA ASN A 231 8.91 -9.27 -19.39
C ASN A 231 9.53 -8.06 -20.14
N PRO A 232 9.52 -8.05 -21.49
CA PRO A 232 10.20 -7.02 -22.28
C PRO A 232 9.56 -5.64 -22.15
N SER A 233 8.24 -5.56 -21.93
CA SER A 233 7.57 -4.27 -21.72
C SER A 233 7.93 -3.69 -20.35
N LEU A 234 8.08 -4.54 -19.33
CA LEU A 234 8.57 -4.13 -18.01
C LEU A 234 10.03 -3.71 -18.08
N ALA A 235 10.88 -4.48 -18.74
CA ALA A 235 12.28 -4.13 -18.96
C ALA A 235 12.42 -2.79 -19.72
N GLY A 236 11.62 -2.60 -20.78
CA GLY A 236 11.57 -1.35 -21.53
C GLY A 236 11.06 -0.16 -20.72
N GLN A 237 10.11 -0.35 -19.79
CA GLN A 237 9.69 0.71 -18.88
C GLN A 237 10.72 1.05 -17.82
N LEU A 238 11.38 0.04 -17.25
CA LEU A 238 12.50 0.23 -16.32
C LEU A 238 13.62 1.01 -17.01
N GLN A 239 13.97 0.63 -18.23
CA GLN A 239 14.96 1.34 -19.04
C GLN A 239 14.46 2.73 -19.47
N GLY A 240 13.19 2.91 -19.83
CA GLY A 240 12.67 4.19 -20.29
C GLY A 240 12.60 5.22 -19.17
N GLY A 241 12.21 4.78 -17.97
CA GLY A 241 12.07 5.69 -16.86
C GLY A 241 13.32 5.90 -16.02
N GLN A 242 14.48 5.38 -16.44
CA GLN A 242 15.78 5.78 -15.87
C GLN A 242 16.04 7.29 -15.99
N TYR A 243 15.26 7.93 -16.87
CA TYR A 243 15.22 9.36 -17.14
C TYR A 243 13.96 10.06 -16.58
N ASN A 244 13.10 9.34 -15.85
CA ASN A 244 11.94 9.92 -15.16
C ASN A 244 12.38 10.41 -13.78
N TYR A 245 12.39 11.72 -13.63
CA TYR A 245 12.82 12.38 -12.41
C TYR A 245 11.61 12.84 -11.59
N VAL A 246 11.71 12.76 -10.25
CA VAL A 246 10.73 13.39 -9.39
C VAL A 246 11.00 14.89 -9.41
N ASP A 247 10.10 15.66 -10.02
CA ASP A 247 10.16 17.12 -9.95
C ASP A 247 9.71 17.57 -8.53
N PRO A 248 10.55 18.27 -7.76
CA PRO A 248 10.17 18.81 -6.45
C PRO A 248 8.99 19.78 -6.52
N LEU A 249 8.87 20.55 -7.62
CA LEU A 249 7.71 21.41 -7.86
C LEU A 249 6.45 20.57 -8.13
N TRP A 250 6.60 19.42 -8.78
CA TRP A 250 5.51 18.46 -8.93
C TRP A 250 5.14 17.78 -7.60
N MET A 251 6.10 17.41 -6.74
CA MET A 251 5.80 16.91 -5.39
C MET A 251 5.10 17.98 -4.52
N LEU A 252 5.57 19.22 -4.58
CA LEU A 252 4.89 20.32 -3.91
C LEU A 252 3.51 20.58 -4.52
N GLY A 253 3.39 20.47 -5.85
CA GLY A 253 2.13 20.50 -6.58
C GLY A 253 1.17 19.39 -6.16
N THR A 254 1.66 18.18 -5.86
CA THR A 254 0.82 17.08 -5.36
C THR A 254 0.19 17.38 -4.00
N PHE A 255 0.78 18.24 -3.16
CA PHE A 255 0.08 18.72 -1.96
C PHE A 255 -1.07 19.68 -2.29
N GLY A 256 -0.99 20.41 -3.40
CA GLY A 256 -2.11 21.18 -3.96
C GLY A 256 -3.18 20.30 -4.60
N PHE A 257 -2.80 19.19 -5.25
CA PHE A 257 -3.74 18.25 -5.90
C PHE A 257 -4.37 17.24 -4.92
N PHE A 258 -3.68 16.87 -3.83
CA PHE A 258 -4.12 15.90 -2.82
C PHE A 258 -4.00 16.46 -1.40
N PRO A 259 -4.71 17.55 -1.08
CA PRO A 259 -4.59 18.28 0.19
C PRO A 259 -4.91 17.40 1.42
N MET A 260 -5.68 16.33 1.25
CA MET A 260 -5.98 15.37 2.31
C MET A 260 -4.73 14.62 2.81
N LEU A 261 -3.79 14.29 1.92
CA LEU A 261 -2.52 13.67 2.32
C LEU A 261 -1.71 14.62 3.19
N ALA A 262 -1.69 15.92 2.86
CA ALA A 262 -1.05 16.93 3.70
C ALA A 262 -1.66 16.95 5.11
N VAL A 263 -2.99 16.90 5.22
CA VAL A 263 -3.69 16.83 6.51
C VAL A 263 -3.27 15.59 7.29
N PHE A 264 -3.27 14.41 6.67
CA PHE A 264 -2.85 13.16 7.32
C PHE A 264 -1.41 13.23 7.84
N TRP A 265 -0.46 13.69 7.01
CA TRP A 265 0.93 13.76 7.40
C TRP A 265 1.17 14.81 8.50
N LEU A 266 0.50 15.96 8.44
CA LEU A 266 0.56 16.95 9.52
C LEU A 266 0.00 16.40 10.84
N LEU A 267 -1.11 15.67 10.81
CA LEU A 267 -1.69 15.03 11.99
C LEU A 267 -0.76 13.93 12.58
N LEU A 268 0.01 13.22 11.75
CA LEU A 268 0.99 12.23 12.22
C LEU A 268 2.28 12.86 12.77
N LEU A 269 2.74 13.96 12.18
CA LEU A 269 3.99 14.63 12.59
C LEU A 269 3.80 15.53 13.82
N ALA A 270 2.63 16.17 13.96
CA ALA A 270 2.36 17.15 15.02
C ALA A 270 2.64 16.64 16.45
N PRO A 271 2.27 15.41 16.85
CA PRO A 271 2.56 14.92 18.20
C PRO A 271 4.06 14.89 18.55
N GLY A 272 4.90 14.55 17.57
CA GLY A 272 6.34 14.49 17.74
C GLY A 272 7.00 15.87 17.75
N LEU A 273 6.46 16.83 17.00
CA LEU A 273 6.91 18.23 17.05
C LEU A 273 6.62 18.86 18.42
N ASP A 274 5.43 18.61 18.97
CA ASP A 274 5.06 19.07 20.31
C ASP A 274 5.96 18.46 21.41
N GLY A 275 6.28 17.16 21.28
CA GLY A 275 7.07 16.41 22.25
C GLY A 275 8.57 16.70 22.24
N THR A 276 9.12 17.15 21.10
CA THR A 276 10.55 17.45 20.95
C THR A 276 10.92 18.86 21.41
N ALA A 277 10.02 19.61 22.06
CA ALA A 277 10.25 20.99 22.53
C ALA A 277 10.77 21.94 21.42
N ALA A 278 10.44 21.66 20.16
CA ALA A 278 10.38 22.71 19.16
C ALA A 278 9.32 23.71 19.66
N ARG A 279 9.53 25.03 19.48
CA ARG A 279 8.54 26.05 19.88
C ARG A 279 7.19 25.93 19.14
N TRP A 280 7.06 24.93 18.28
CA TRP A 280 5.84 24.56 17.61
C TRP A 280 4.99 23.69 18.52
N ARG A 281 3.87 24.27 18.97
CA ARG A 281 2.72 23.51 19.46
C ARG A 281 1.59 23.69 18.49
N LEU A 282 1.02 22.59 18.01
CA LEU A 282 -0.16 22.69 17.17
C LEU A 282 -1.32 23.22 18.04
N SER A 283 -1.75 24.45 17.78
CA SER A 283 -2.83 25.07 18.58
C SER A 283 -4.14 24.29 18.42
N ARG A 284 -5.02 24.38 19.41
CA ARG A 284 -6.37 23.76 19.30
C ARG A 284 -7.10 24.27 18.05
N THR A 285 -6.95 25.56 17.74
CA THR A 285 -7.51 26.17 16.53
C THR A 285 -6.94 25.54 15.27
N ALA A 286 -5.62 25.35 15.18
CA ALA A 286 -5.00 24.70 14.04
C ALA A 286 -5.47 23.25 13.87
N LEU A 287 -5.64 22.49 14.96
CA LEU A 287 -6.22 21.15 14.93
C LEU A 287 -7.67 21.14 14.41
N VAL A 288 -8.50 22.09 14.83
CA VAL A 288 -9.89 22.21 14.33
C VAL A 288 -9.89 22.57 12.85
N ILE A 289 -9.01 23.48 12.41
CA ILE A 289 -8.87 23.83 11.00
C ILE A 289 -8.48 22.59 10.18
N LEU A 290 -7.46 21.84 10.62
CA LEU A 290 -7.06 20.59 9.96
C LEU A 290 -8.20 19.57 9.93
N ALA A 291 -8.98 19.45 11.00
CA ALA A 291 -10.13 18.55 11.05
C ALA A 291 -11.21 18.96 10.04
N VAL A 292 -11.58 20.24 9.99
CA VAL A 292 -12.59 20.78 9.06
C VAL A 292 -12.13 20.60 7.62
N ILE A 293 -10.90 21.01 7.30
CA ILE A 293 -10.31 20.86 5.96
C ILE A 293 -10.24 19.39 5.57
N GLY A 294 -9.74 18.53 6.47
CA GLY A 294 -9.63 17.10 6.25
C GLY A 294 -10.97 16.44 5.98
N LEU A 295 -11.99 16.73 6.79
CA LEU A 295 -13.35 16.20 6.61
C LEU A 295 -14.00 16.72 5.32
N TRP A 296 -13.81 18.00 5.00
CA TRP A 296 -14.30 18.57 3.76
C TRP A 296 -13.75 17.83 2.54
N PHE A 297 -12.42 17.63 2.48
CA PHE A 297 -11.81 16.87 1.40
C PHE A 297 -12.18 15.39 1.42
N ALA A 298 -12.30 14.78 2.60
CA ALA A 298 -12.74 13.40 2.73
C ALA A 298 -14.13 13.16 2.13
N LEU A 299 -15.05 14.13 2.30
CA LEU A 299 -16.41 14.09 1.76
C LEU A 299 -16.54 14.44 0.28
N ASN A 300 -15.67 15.33 -0.24
CA ASN A 300 -15.87 15.95 -1.56
C ASN A 300 -14.80 15.59 -2.60
N GLY A 301 -13.70 14.92 -2.21
CA GLY A 301 -12.51 14.85 -3.05
C GLY A 301 -11.64 13.61 -2.89
N THR A 302 -12.11 12.58 -2.19
CA THR A 302 -11.34 11.33 -2.06
C THR A 302 -11.44 10.47 -3.31
N ASN A 303 -10.72 10.84 -4.35
CA ASN A 303 -10.59 10.00 -5.54
C ASN A 303 -9.54 8.90 -5.36
N ILE A 304 -9.55 7.95 -6.28
CA ILE A 304 -8.62 6.82 -6.28
C ILE A 304 -7.14 7.24 -6.35
N LEU A 305 -6.85 8.37 -7.00
CA LEU A 305 -5.49 8.88 -7.12
C LEU A 305 -4.92 9.26 -5.75
N THR A 306 -5.72 9.83 -4.86
CA THR A 306 -5.28 10.18 -3.49
C THR A 306 -4.58 9.00 -2.80
N TRP A 307 -5.15 7.81 -2.92
CA TRP A 307 -4.60 6.58 -2.34
C TRP A 307 -3.34 6.07 -3.06
N ILE A 308 -3.28 6.22 -4.38
CA ILE A 308 -2.08 5.90 -5.18
C ILE A 308 -0.92 6.80 -4.76
N PHE A 309 -1.15 8.12 -4.67
CA PHE A 309 -0.11 9.09 -4.32
C PHE A 309 0.38 8.94 -2.88
N ALA A 310 -0.46 8.44 -1.97
CA ALA A 310 -0.03 8.13 -0.61
C ALA A 310 1.16 7.15 -0.58
N ARG A 311 1.25 6.21 -1.54
CA ARG A 311 2.36 5.26 -1.68
C ARG A 311 3.73 5.94 -1.72
N SER A 312 3.81 7.09 -2.38
CA SER A 312 5.08 7.80 -2.59
C SER A 312 5.53 8.57 -1.35
N THR A 313 4.60 9.04 -0.52
CA THR A 313 4.91 9.90 0.63
C THR A 313 4.80 9.20 1.99
N ALA A 314 3.97 8.15 2.10
CA ALA A 314 3.70 7.44 3.34
C ALA A 314 4.96 6.89 4.04
N PRO A 315 5.93 6.26 3.33
CA PRO A 315 7.11 5.72 3.99
C PRO A 315 7.99 6.83 4.60
N VAL A 316 8.12 7.95 3.90
CA VAL A 316 8.86 9.14 4.38
C VAL A 316 8.13 9.76 5.58
N ALA A 317 6.81 9.94 5.50
CA ALA A 317 6.00 10.46 6.59
C ALA A 317 6.09 9.56 7.84
N LEU A 318 6.04 8.24 7.66
CA LEU A 318 6.20 7.27 8.75
C LEU A 318 7.58 7.38 9.40
N ALA A 319 8.65 7.40 8.61
CA ALA A 319 10.02 7.53 9.11
C ALA A 319 10.20 8.80 9.94
N LEU A 320 9.73 9.94 9.44
CA LEU A 320 9.80 11.22 10.15
C LEU A 320 8.95 11.24 11.42
N ALA A 321 7.71 10.74 11.35
CA ALA A 321 6.83 10.66 12.52
C ALA A 321 7.42 9.77 13.62
N LEU A 322 8.01 8.63 13.25
CA LEU A 322 8.69 7.75 14.19
C LEU A 322 9.95 8.40 14.78
N CYS A 323 10.76 9.08 13.96
CA CYS A 323 11.94 9.82 14.45
C CYS A 323 11.56 10.83 15.53
N LEU A 324 10.55 11.65 15.26
CA LEU A 324 10.08 12.67 16.17
C LEU A 324 9.47 12.05 17.43
N ALA A 325 8.72 10.95 17.30
CA ALA A 325 8.15 10.25 18.43
C ALA A 325 9.23 9.71 19.38
N LEU A 326 10.25 9.02 18.84
CA LEU A 326 11.36 8.46 19.60
C LEU A 326 12.30 9.52 20.20
N ALA A 327 12.21 10.77 19.73
CA ALA A 327 12.95 11.88 20.30
C ALA A 327 12.27 12.56 21.50
N SER A 328 11.13 12.02 21.94
CA SER A 328 10.36 12.52 23.07
C SER A 328 10.04 11.39 24.07
N PRO A 329 9.81 11.68 25.36
CA PRO A 329 9.33 10.67 26.29
C PRO A 329 8.00 10.08 25.81
N ALA A 330 7.87 8.76 25.83
CA ALA A 330 6.71 8.08 25.26
C ALA A 330 5.38 8.55 25.84
N ALA A 331 5.29 8.77 27.16
CA ALA A 331 4.08 9.29 27.79
C ALA A 331 3.68 10.67 27.25
N THR A 332 4.66 11.55 26.97
CA THR A 332 4.43 12.86 26.38
C THR A 332 3.89 12.74 24.96
N TRP A 333 4.50 11.87 24.14
CA TRP A 333 4.03 11.63 22.78
C TRP A 333 2.62 11.04 22.76
N LEU A 334 2.33 10.03 23.59
CA LEU A 334 1.02 9.38 23.64
C LEU A 334 -0.08 10.36 24.02
N GLN A 335 0.19 11.26 24.97
CA GLN A 335 -0.75 12.32 25.33
C GLN A 335 -0.97 13.31 24.19
N ALA A 336 0.10 13.75 23.52
CA ALA A 336 0.03 14.66 22.38
C ALA A 336 -0.67 14.02 21.17
N ALA A 337 -0.49 12.72 20.95
CA ALA A 337 -1.04 11.98 19.83
C ALA A 337 -2.53 11.68 19.95
N ARG A 338 -3.12 11.77 21.15
CA ARG A 338 -4.52 11.38 21.38
C ARG A 338 -5.50 12.09 20.45
N ARG A 339 -5.49 13.43 20.39
CA ARG A 339 -6.43 14.18 19.55
C ARG A 339 -6.11 14.06 18.05
N PRO A 340 -4.84 14.22 17.61
CA PRO A 340 -4.51 14.06 16.20
C PRO A 340 -4.89 12.70 15.64
N LEU A 341 -4.68 11.60 16.38
CA LEU A 341 -5.05 10.26 15.93
C LEU A 341 -6.57 10.03 15.88
N LEU A 342 -7.34 10.63 16.80
CA LEU A 342 -8.81 10.59 16.73
C LEU A 342 -9.33 11.32 15.49
N ILE A 343 -8.79 12.51 15.21
CA ILE A 343 -9.15 13.29 14.01
C ILE A 343 -8.73 12.53 12.74
N PHE A 344 -7.53 11.98 12.73
CA PHE A 344 -7.02 11.16 11.63
C PHE A 344 -7.96 9.98 11.34
N ALA A 345 -8.34 9.22 12.36
CA ALA A 345 -9.25 8.09 12.24
C ALA A 345 -10.64 8.52 11.71
N ALA A 346 -11.17 9.65 12.18
CA ALA A 346 -12.45 10.18 11.72
C ALA A 346 -12.41 10.60 10.24
N ILE A 347 -11.36 11.29 9.82
CA ILE A 347 -11.15 11.66 8.41
C ILE A 347 -11.02 10.40 7.55
N MET A 348 -10.22 9.42 7.99
CA MET A 348 -10.06 8.13 7.27
C MET A 348 -11.38 7.38 7.12
N ALA A 349 -12.17 7.27 8.19
CA ALA A 349 -13.48 6.62 8.14
C ALA A 349 -14.43 7.35 7.17
N THR A 350 -14.41 8.68 7.16
CA THR A 350 -15.23 9.49 6.25
C THR A 350 -14.80 9.31 4.80
N ALA A 351 -13.49 9.35 4.55
CA ALA A 351 -12.90 9.15 3.22
C ALA A 351 -13.20 7.75 2.67
N ALA A 352 -13.14 6.74 3.54
CA ALA A 352 -13.52 5.37 3.22
C ALA A 352 -14.96 5.28 2.74
N VAL A 353 -15.91 5.84 3.49
CA VAL A 353 -17.33 5.85 3.13
C VAL A 353 -17.55 6.59 1.81
N SER A 354 -16.95 7.77 1.64
CA SER A 354 -17.03 8.54 0.38
C SER A 354 -16.55 7.71 -0.82
N TYR A 355 -15.37 7.10 -0.71
CA TYR A 355 -14.83 6.26 -1.77
C TYR A 355 -15.70 5.02 -2.02
N GLY A 356 -16.31 4.46 -0.97
CA GLY A 356 -17.29 3.38 -1.09
C GLY A 356 -18.51 3.73 -1.93
N VAL A 357 -19.02 4.96 -1.81
CA VAL A 357 -20.13 5.45 -2.63
C VAL A 357 -19.71 5.52 -4.10
N ASP A 358 -18.52 6.04 -4.39
CA ASP A 358 -17.99 6.09 -5.77
C ASP A 358 -17.87 4.70 -6.38
N LEU A 359 -17.32 3.74 -5.63
CA LEU A 359 -17.20 2.35 -6.07
C LEU A 359 -18.55 1.68 -6.30
N PHE A 360 -19.54 1.96 -5.44
CA PHE A 360 -20.89 1.46 -5.59
C PHE A 360 -21.54 1.98 -6.89
N LEU A 361 -21.45 3.28 -7.15
CA LEU A 361 -21.97 3.91 -8.36
C LEU A 361 -21.26 3.38 -9.61
N PHE A 362 -19.94 3.23 -9.56
CA PHE A 362 -19.15 2.60 -10.62
C PHE A 362 -19.58 1.16 -10.89
N GLY A 363 -19.84 0.39 -9.84
CA GLY A 363 -20.35 -0.97 -9.94
C GLY A 363 -21.71 -1.03 -10.63
N ARG A 364 -22.65 -0.17 -10.24
CA ARG A 364 -23.96 -0.08 -10.89
C ARG A 364 -23.86 0.28 -12.38
N ALA A 365 -22.98 1.21 -12.73
CA ALA A 365 -22.72 1.56 -14.12
C ALA A 365 -22.12 0.39 -14.91
N SER A 366 -21.25 -0.40 -14.27
CA SER A 366 -20.65 -1.60 -14.88
C SER A 366 -21.68 -2.71 -15.08
N ASP A 367 -22.58 -2.95 -14.12
CA ASP A 367 -23.66 -3.94 -14.25
C ASP A 367 -24.55 -3.65 -15.45
N ALA A 368 -24.92 -2.37 -15.65
CA ALA A 368 -25.73 -1.96 -16.78
C ALA A 368 -25.06 -2.28 -18.13
N ARG A 369 -23.73 -2.19 -18.21
CA ARG A 369 -22.95 -2.53 -19.41
C ARG A 369 -22.76 -4.03 -19.59
N LEU A 370 -22.71 -4.80 -18.50
CA LEU A 370 -22.51 -6.25 -18.52
C LEU A 370 -23.79 -7.03 -18.80
N ALA A 371 -24.95 -6.52 -18.36
CA ALA A 371 -26.26 -7.16 -18.52
C ALA A 371 -26.54 -7.71 -19.93
N PRO A 372 -26.35 -6.94 -21.05
CA PRO A 372 -26.60 -7.48 -22.39
C PRO A 372 -25.64 -8.61 -22.77
N LEU A 373 -24.39 -8.56 -22.33
CA LEU A 373 -23.40 -9.61 -22.61
C LEU A 373 -23.71 -10.90 -21.85
N ILE A 374 -24.15 -10.77 -20.60
CA ILE A 374 -24.54 -11.92 -19.76
C ILE A 374 -25.80 -12.58 -20.34
N ALA A 375 -26.75 -11.79 -20.84
CA ALA A 375 -28.00 -12.27 -21.43
C ALA A 375 -27.79 -13.04 -22.75
N ALA A 376 -26.65 -12.87 -23.43
CA ALA A 376 -26.32 -13.57 -24.68
C ALA A 376 -26.14 -15.11 -24.52
N GLY A 377 -26.14 -15.64 -23.28
CA GLY A 377 -26.47 -17.04 -23.01
C GLY A 377 -25.41 -18.11 -23.33
N GLY A 378 -24.15 -17.74 -23.59
CA GLY A 378 -23.08 -18.69 -23.89
C GLY A 378 -22.39 -19.32 -22.68
N PRO A 379 -21.84 -20.55 -22.79
CA PRO A 379 -21.04 -21.21 -21.75
C PRO A 379 -19.62 -20.61 -21.61
N ALA A 380 -19.29 -19.55 -22.36
CA ALA A 380 -17.99 -18.90 -22.42
C ALA A 380 -18.10 -17.43 -21.99
N PRO A 381 -16.99 -16.82 -21.51
CA PRO A 381 -16.97 -15.38 -21.26
C PRO A 381 -17.33 -14.63 -22.53
N ASN A 382 -18.34 -13.76 -22.46
CA ASN A 382 -18.71 -12.86 -23.54
C ASN A 382 -17.76 -11.67 -23.52
N ILE A 383 -17.00 -11.49 -24.58
CA ILE A 383 -15.93 -10.50 -24.64
C ILE A 383 -16.38 -9.35 -25.55
N ALA A 384 -16.37 -8.12 -25.02
CA ALA A 384 -16.69 -6.93 -25.79
C ALA A 384 -15.55 -5.89 -25.73
N PRO A 385 -15.02 -5.46 -26.90
CA PRO A 385 -14.05 -4.39 -26.95
C PRO A 385 -14.74 -3.05 -26.67
N MET A 386 -14.16 -2.26 -25.77
CA MET A 386 -14.56 -0.87 -25.57
C MET A 386 -13.83 0.05 -26.56
N GLY A 387 -14.52 1.08 -27.06
CA GLY A 387 -13.95 2.07 -27.98
C GLY A 387 -12.73 2.82 -27.39
N PRO A 388 -11.91 3.45 -28.25
CA PRO A 388 -10.71 4.16 -27.82
C PRO A 388 -11.05 5.36 -26.92
N PRO A 389 -10.31 5.61 -25.83
CA PRO A 389 -10.45 6.84 -25.05
C PRO A 389 -9.86 8.04 -25.80
N SER A 390 -10.23 9.25 -25.37
CA SER A 390 -9.57 10.49 -25.77
C SER A 390 -8.05 10.40 -25.51
N PRO A 391 -7.20 10.92 -26.41
CA PRO A 391 -5.75 10.89 -26.22
C PRO A 391 -5.35 11.63 -24.92
N PRO A 392 -4.33 11.13 -24.19
CA PRO A 392 -3.83 11.83 -23.01
C PRO A 392 -3.30 13.22 -23.41
N PRO A 393 -3.44 14.25 -22.55
CA PRO A 393 -2.83 15.54 -22.81
C PRO A 393 -1.30 15.37 -22.91
N THR A 394 -0.72 15.85 -24.02
CA THR A 394 0.72 15.85 -24.25
C THR A 394 1.43 16.67 -23.17
N GLN A 395 1.96 16.01 -22.13
CA GLN A 395 2.87 16.66 -21.19
C GLN A 395 4.27 16.70 -21.81
N ARG A 396 4.79 17.91 -22.06
CA ARG A 396 6.19 18.11 -22.41
C ARG A 396 7.07 17.84 -21.17
N PRO A 397 8.23 17.20 -21.30
CA PRO A 397 9.15 17.03 -20.18
C PRO A 397 9.69 18.40 -19.75
N LEU A 398 9.44 18.78 -18.49
CA LEU A 398 10.05 19.97 -17.88
C LEU A 398 11.43 19.59 -17.32
N PRO A 399 12.50 20.36 -17.60
CA PRO A 399 13.86 20.02 -17.19
C PRO A 399 14.23 20.72 -15.87
N VAL A 400 14.02 20.09 -14.71
CA VAL A 400 14.70 20.43 -13.44
C VAL A 400 14.84 19.15 -12.61
N VAL A 401 16.06 18.76 -12.20
CA VAL A 401 16.33 17.38 -11.77
C VAL A 401 17.31 17.25 -10.59
N PHE A 402 16.89 16.54 -9.53
CA PHE A 402 17.76 15.85 -8.56
C PHE A 402 17.60 14.34 -8.72
N LYS A 403 18.72 13.60 -8.66
CA LYS A 403 18.78 12.14 -8.80
C LYS A 403 18.70 11.48 -7.42
N TRP A 404 17.71 10.61 -7.20
CA TRP A 404 17.71 9.70 -6.05
C TRP A 404 18.79 8.62 -6.24
N LEU A 405 19.49 8.26 -5.17
CA LEU A 405 20.73 7.47 -5.14
C LEU A 405 20.64 5.99 -5.60
N ALA A 406 19.57 5.61 -6.29
CA ALA A 406 19.37 4.23 -6.79
C ALA A 406 19.34 4.09 -8.33
N ALA A 407 19.99 5.03 -9.05
CA ALA A 407 20.43 4.86 -10.44
C ALA A 407 19.27 4.49 -11.43
N PRO A 408 19.54 4.05 -12.69
CA PRO A 408 18.53 3.66 -13.68
C PRO A 408 17.48 2.62 -13.25
N ASP A 409 17.64 2.00 -12.09
CA ASP A 409 16.79 0.92 -11.59
C ASP A 409 15.72 1.40 -10.61
N TYR A 410 15.78 2.66 -10.15
CA TYR A 410 14.80 3.29 -9.24
C TYR A 410 13.62 3.94 -9.98
N VAL A 411 13.15 3.25 -11.00
CA VAL A 411 12.16 3.74 -11.96
C VAL A 411 10.76 3.27 -11.62
N ARG A 412 10.64 2.39 -10.61
CA ARG A 412 9.39 1.75 -10.23
C ARG A 412 8.34 2.66 -9.60
N ASP A 413 8.70 3.85 -9.12
CA ASP A 413 7.87 4.57 -8.12
C ASP A 413 7.28 5.94 -8.52
N ILE A 414 7.55 6.47 -9.73
CA ILE A 414 6.90 7.72 -10.20
C ILE A 414 5.93 7.43 -11.33
N ILE A 415 6.32 6.52 -12.21
CA ILE A 415 5.42 5.95 -13.19
C ILE A 415 4.94 4.68 -12.55
N ASN A 416 3.81 4.78 -11.85
CA ASN A 416 2.81 3.72 -11.88
C ASN A 416 2.92 3.11 -13.28
N PRO A 417 3.32 1.83 -13.48
CA PRO A 417 3.16 1.23 -14.79
C PRO A 417 1.75 1.65 -15.19
N TYR A 418 1.60 2.47 -16.23
CA TYR A 418 0.25 2.80 -16.65
C TYR A 418 -0.23 1.44 -17.14
N TYR A 419 -0.91 0.67 -16.27
CA TYR A 419 -1.37 -0.72 -16.44
C TYR A 419 -2.43 -0.80 -17.56
N GLY A 420 -2.41 0.17 -18.47
CA GLY A 420 -3.58 0.82 -18.99
C GLY A 420 -4.57 1.31 -17.91
N GLY A 421 -4.30 1.17 -16.60
CA GLY A 421 -5.09 1.47 -15.39
C GLY A 421 -6.56 1.05 -15.42
N GLU A 422 -7.27 1.56 -16.40
CA GLU A 422 -8.64 1.29 -16.79
C GLU A 422 -8.79 0.16 -17.81
N ARG A 423 -7.71 -0.30 -18.48
CA ARG A 423 -7.81 -1.24 -19.60
C ARG A 423 -7.84 -2.69 -19.15
N MET A 424 -6.79 -3.12 -18.45
CA MET A 424 -6.66 -4.50 -18.01
C MET A 424 -7.43 -4.76 -16.71
N THR A 425 -7.28 -3.87 -15.74
CA THR A 425 -8.01 -3.95 -14.48
C THR A 425 -9.52 -4.00 -14.71
N PHE A 426 -10.05 -3.28 -15.69
CA PHE A 426 -11.47 -3.35 -16.03
C PHE A 426 -11.88 -4.70 -16.64
N ALA A 427 -10.99 -5.36 -17.39
CA ALA A 427 -11.22 -6.71 -17.88
C ALA A 427 -11.32 -7.72 -16.72
N PHE A 428 -10.43 -7.63 -15.73
CA PHE A 428 -10.52 -8.47 -14.53
C PHE A 428 -11.71 -8.11 -13.64
N TYR A 429 -11.97 -6.82 -13.45
CA TYR A 429 -13.11 -6.33 -12.70
C TYR A 429 -14.42 -6.86 -13.28
N SER A 430 -14.63 -6.67 -14.60
CA SER A 430 -15.84 -7.14 -15.28
C SER A 430 -15.97 -8.67 -15.27
N PHE A 431 -14.85 -9.39 -15.43
CA PHE A 431 -14.83 -10.84 -15.32
C PHE A 431 -15.33 -11.32 -13.96
N PHE A 432 -14.75 -10.84 -12.86
CA PHE A 432 -15.19 -11.28 -11.52
C PHE A 432 -16.57 -10.74 -11.14
N ARG A 433 -16.89 -9.50 -11.52
CA ARG A 433 -18.19 -8.89 -11.25
C ARG A 433 -19.34 -9.62 -11.96
N SER A 434 -19.08 -10.18 -13.14
CA SER A 434 -20.06 -10.95 -13.92
C SER A 434 -20.09 -12.44 -13.58
N ASP A 435 -19.49 -12.87 -12.47
CA ASP A 435 -19.33 -14.28 -12.11
C ASP A 435 -18.67 -15.10 -13.23
N ARG A 436 -17.60 -14.54 -13.80
CA ARG A 436 -16.78 -15.12 -14.88
C ARG A 436 -17.49 -15.26 -16.23
N ARG A 437 -18.60 -14.56 -16.45
CA ARG A 437 -19.45 -14.71 -17.65
C ARG A 437 -19.21 -13.66 -18.74
N ALA A 438 -18.61 -12.52 -18.41
CA ALA A 438 -18.41 -11.44 -19.37
C ALA A 438 -17.14 -10.65 -19.07
N VAL A 439 -16.48 -10.20 -20.12
CA VAL A 439 -15.26 -9.39 -20.05
C VAL A 439 -15.47 -8.16 -20.91
N LEU A 440 -15.40 -7.00 -20.28
CA LEU A 440 -15.25 -5.73 -20.97
C LEU A 440 -13.78 -5.38 -21.00
N TYR A 441 -13.21 -5.23 -22.20
CA TYR A 441 -11.79 -5.00 -22.32
C TYR A 441 -11.46 -3.89 -23.30
N LYS A 442 -10.30 -3.26 -23.11
CA LYS A 442 -9.72 -2.33 -24.07
C LYS A 442 -8.47 -2.99 -24.65
N PRO A 443 -8.31 -3.01 -25.97
CA PRO A 443 -7.06 -3.44 -26.59
C PRO A 443 -5.87 -2.61 -26.07
N LEU A 444 -4.73 -3.28 -25.89
CA LEU A 444 -3.47 -2.62 -25.57
C LEU A 444 -2.68 -2.31 -26.84
N ASP A 445 -2.11 -1.11 -26.92
CA ASP A 445 -1.01 -0.82 -27.83
C ASP A 445 0.28 -1.40 -27.23
N LYS A 446 0.55 -2.67 -27.52
CA LYS A 446 1.68 -3.44 -26.97
C LYS A 446 3.05 -2.81 -27.24
N LYS A 447 3.16 -1.84 -28.14
CA LYS A 447 4.43 -1.12 -28.44
C LYS A 447 4.66 0.07 -27.53
N ARG A 448 3.60 0.67 -27.00
CA ARG A 448 3.65 1.91 -26.20
C ARG A 448 3.24 1.70 -24.75
N GLU A 449 2.51 0.63 -24.49
CA GLU A 449 1.91 0.36 -23.18
C GLU A 449 2.60 -0.82 -22.50
N TRP A 450 2.60 -0.77 -21.17
CA TRP A 450 3.08 -1.87 -20.36
C TRP A 450 2.16 -3.08 -20.49
N VAL A 451 2.75 -4.25 -20.61
CA VAL A 451 2.04 -5.51 -20.75
C VAL A 451 2.44 -6.42 -19.60
N PRO A 452 1.55 -6.75 -18.65
CA PRO A 452 1.85 -7.45 -17.40
C PRO A 452 2.12 -8.94 -17.53
N PHE A 453 1.99 -9.54 -18.72
CA PHE A 453 2.09 -10.98 -18.85
C PHE A 453 3.10 -11.34 -19.91
N MET A 454 3.97 -12.28 -19.56
CA MET A 454 4.77 -12.99 -20.54
C MET A 454 3.99 -14.15 -21.10
N CYS A 455 4.09 -14.37 -22.41
CA CYS A 455 3.47 -15.54 -23.03
C CYS A 455 3.89 -16.84 -22.35
N THR A 456 5.17 -16.99 -22.01
CA THR A 456 5.73 -18.20 -21.38
C THR A 456 5.04 -18.54 -20.05
N ALA A 457 4.87 -17.54 -19.19
CA ALA A 457 4.28 -17.77 -17.87
C ALA A 457 2.77 -18.07 -17.97
N THR A 458 2.07 -17.49 -18.95
CA THR A 458 0.68 -17.84 -19.26
C THR A 458 0.57 -19.23 -19.90
N ASP A 459 1.50 -19.60 -20.77
CA ASP A 459 1.58 -20.92 -21.40
C ASP A 459 1.84 -22.02 -20.36
N ASP A 460 2.70 -21.77 -19.39
CA ASP A 460 2.93 -22.67 -18.28
C ASP A 460 1.71 -22.81 -17.36
N ALA A 461 0.96 -21.72 -17.15
CA ALA A 461 -0.31 -21.78 -16.45
C ALA A 461 -1.35 -22.63 -17.21
N LEU A 462 -1.41 -22.51 -18.54
CA LEU A 462 -2.31 -23.30 -19.41
C LEU A 462 -2.01 -24.81 -19.40
N LYS A 463 -0.76 -25.22 -19.11
CA LYS A 463 -0.37 -26.64 -19.01
C LYS A 463 -0.92 -27.33 -17.76
N ARG A 464 -1.36 -26.57 -16.75
CA ARG A 464 -1.91 -27.12 -15.51
C ARG A 464 -3.43 -26.99 -15.56
N PRO A 465 -4.18 -28.10 -15.59
CA PRO A 465 -5.61 -28.04 -15.82
C PRO A 465 -6.34 -27.40 -14.64
N ARG A 466 -7.14 -26.39 -14.97
CA ARG A 466 -8.28 -25.88 -14.18
C ARG A 466 -9.52 -25.91 -15.06
N ASP A 467 -10.67 -25.50 -14.51
CA ASP A 467 -11.95 -25.57 -15.20
C ASP A 467 -11.93 -24.88 -16.59
N ALA A 468 -12.92 -25.19 -17.44
CA ALA A 468 -12.96 -24.68 -18.81
C ALA A 468 -13.10 -23.15 -18.91
N ILE A 469 -13.60 -22.48 -17.87
CA ILE A 469 -13.73 -21.02 -17.83
C ILE A 469 -12.34 -20.40 -17.58
N ASP A 470 -11.56 -20.96 -16.66
CA ASP A 470 -10.20 -20.52 -16.34
C ASP A 470 -9.27 -20.65 -17.55
N VAL A 471 -9.34 -21.79 -18.26
CA VAL A 471 -8.58 -22.01 -19.49
C VAL A 471 -8.92 -20.95 -20.56
N ARG A 472 -10.19 -20.54 -20.66
CA ARG A 472 -10.60 -19.49 -21.60
C ARG A 472 -10.09 -18.13 -21.17
N MET A 473 -10.11 -17.81 -19.88
CA MET A 473 -9.55 -16.56 -19.37
C MET A 473 -8.03 -16.49 -19.60
N LEU A 474 -7.30 -17.58 -19.36
CA LEU A 474 -5.87 -17.67 -19.64
C LEU A 474 -5.55 -17.51 -21.13
N ARG A 475 -6.36 -18.08 -22.03
CA ARG A 475 -6.23 -17.85 -23.48
C ARG A 475 -6.49 -16.39 -23.85
N PHE A 476 -7.53 -15.77 -23.28
CA PHE A 476 -7.80 -14.35 -23.47
C PHE A 476 -6.62 -13.48 -23.03
N ILE A 477 -6.03 -13.76 -21.85
CA ILE A 477 -4.82 -13.08 -21.37
C ILE A 477 -3.67 -13.28 -22.36
N ARG A 478 -3.43 -14.51 -22.82
CA ARG A 478 -2.41 -14.85 -23.81
C ARG A 478 -2.55 -14.02 -25.10
N GLU A 479 -3.77 -13.91 -25.62
CA GLU A 479 -4.04 -13.23 -26.88
C GLU A 479 -3.95 -11.70 -26.73
N GLN A 480 -4.62 -11.14 -25.72
CA GLN A 480 -4.84 -9.70 -25.60
C GLN A 480 -3.75 -9.00 -24.77
N TYR A 481 -3.16 -9.71 -23.80
CA TYR A 481 -2.35 -9.11 -22.74
C TYR A 481 -0.99 -9.78 -22.51
N CYS A 482 -0.50 -10.63 -23.42
CA CYS A 482 0.88 -11.12 -23.38
C CYS A 482 1.79 -10.49 -24.44
N VAL A 483 3.08 -10.40 -24.11
CA VAL A 483 4.21 -10.03 -24.98
C VAL A 483 5.27 -11.11 -25.04
#